data_AF-A0A1H8X286-F1
#
_entry.id   AF-A0A1H8X286-F1
#
_cell.length_a   1.000
_cell.length_b   1.000
_cell.length_c   1.000
_cell.angle_alpha   90.00
_cell.angle_beta   90.00
_cell.angle_gamma   90.00
#
_symmetry.space_group_name_H-M   'P 1'
#
loop_
_entity.id
_entity.type
_entity.pdbx_description
1 polymer ?
#
loop_
_entity_poly.entity_id
_entity_poly.type
_entity_poly.pdbx_seq_one_letter_code
_entity_poly.pdbx_strand_id
1 'polypeptide(L)'
;MVRGILLLFLGAAVLTCILLQYPLMASGPFSMITGPSRLYWFDRIQQEMTSLQFFRTEDHIAIALLATMSLTLLLAAPCARRSISEGRPQLPIIYLLACGLLLLVFLSNRFLRISVGVVPLLVPLAIRELAARWRSLSEKDAKVSAVIGCFATLPLALILLTPKSPDAPESYDAFDHLLWNSCEHHDLTAISLLGRSKMMTPPALGLHIILNGPGNVSVSSIPFHRSAPAISRFLRTFMTSDGSERSALLADFDYLALCRIPRGLPGESQMPLLQSLLAGEEVEGLEPMVPARPTDLMLFRVNHS
;
A
#
# COMPACT_ATOMS: atom_id res chain seq x y z
N MET A 1 -5.86 -41.87 2.21
CA MET A 1 -4.47 -41.38 2.14
C MET A 1 -3.93 -41.33 0.70
N VAL A 2 -3.92 -42.42 -0.06
CA VAL A 2 -3.31 -42.49 -1.41
C VAL A 2 -3.82 -41.42 -2.39
N ARG A 3 -5.15 -41.21 -2.48
CA ARG A 3 -5.74 -40.18 -3.35
C ARG A 3 -5.29 -38.75 -3.00
N GLY A 4 -5.13 -38.44 -1.72
CA GLY A 4 -4.70 -37.11 -1.26
C GLY A 4 -3.24 -36.83 -1.62
N ILE A 5 -2.38 -37.84 -1.44
CA ILE A 5 -0.96 -37.77 -1.84
C ILE A 5 -0.84 -37.61 -3.35
N LEU A 6 -1.64 -38.34 -4.13
CA LEU A 6 -1.65 -38.23 -5.59
C LEU A 6 -2.05 -36.82 -6.06
N LEU A 7 -3.12 -36.25 -5.48
CA LEU A 7 -3.56 -34.89 -5.81
C LEU A 7 -2.52 -33.84 -5.43
N LEU A 8 -1.85 -34.02 -4.28
CA LEU A 8 -0.77 -33.13 -3.86
C LEU A 8 0.43 -33.20 -4.82
N PHE A 9 0.81 -34.40 -5.26
CA PHE A 9 1.87 -34.59 -6.23
C PHE A 9 1.52 -33.98 -7.59
N LEU A 10 0.29 -34.21 -8.08
CA LEU A 10 -0.19 -33.61 -9.34
C LEU A 10 -0.22 -32.08 -9.24
N GLY A 11 -0.70 -31.53 -8.12
CA GLY A 11 -0.70 -30.08 -7.87
C GLY A 11 0.73 -29.51 -7.86
N ALA A 12 1.65 -30.16 -7.16
CA ALA A 12 3.06 -29.77 -7.13
C ALA A 12 3.72 -29.86 -8.51
N ALA A 13 3.42 -30.92 -9.28
CA ALA A 13 3.93 -31.09 -10.64
C ALA A 13 3.43 -29.99 -11.58
N VAL A 14 2.14 -29.63 -11.49
CA VAL A 14 1.57 -28.52 -12.27
C VAL A 14 2.21 -27.19 -11.88
N LEU A 15 2.33 -26.89 -10.58
CA LEU A 15 3.00 -25.68 -10.10
C LEU A 15 4.45 -25.60 -10.58
N THR A 16 5.17 -26.71 -10.52
CA THR A 16 6.56 -26.80 -11.00
C THR A 16 6.63 -26.56 -12.51
N CYS A 17 5.74 -27.17 -13.30
CA CYS A 17 5.68 -26.93 -14.75
C CYS A 17 5.40 -25.46 -15.08
N ILE A 18 4.49 -24.81 -14.33
CA ILE A 18 4.20 -23.39 -14.50
C ILE A 18 5.44 -22.55 -14.22
N LEU A 19 6.15 -22.80 -13.11
CA LEU A 19 7.35 -22.04 -12.76
C LEU A 19 8.50 -22.24 -13.76
N LEU A 20 8.63 -23.44 -14.34
CA LEU A 20 9.62 -23.73 -15.37
C LEU A 20 9.29 -23.05 -16.71
N GLN A 21 8.00 -23.00 -17.11
CA GLN A 21 7.59 -22.34 -18.34
C GLN A 21 7.58 -20.81 -18.22
N TYR A 22 7.31 -20.28 -17.02
CA TYR A 22 7.19 -18.85 -16.77
C TYR A 22 8.12 -18.43 -15.61
N PRO A 23 9.44 -18.43 -15.81
CA PRO A 23 10.42 -18.18 -14.74
C PRO A 23 10.26 -16.77 -14.12
N LEU A 24 9.75 -15.79 -14.88
CA LEU A 24 9.44 -14.46 -14.37
C LEU A 24 8.38 -14.46 -13.26
N MET A 25 7.54 -15.50 -13.16
CA MET A 25 6.60 -15.63 -12.03
C MET A 25 7.33 -15.83 -10.70
N ALA A 26 8.52 -16.44 -10.71
CA ALA A 26 9.33 -16.59 -9.49
C ALA A 26 9.89 -15.25 -8.99
N SER A 27 10.05 -14.27 -9.89
CA SER A 27 10.45 -12.90 -9.53
C SER A 27 9.31 -12.06 -8.94
N GLY A 28 8.09 -12.60 -8.91
CA GLY A 28 6.89 -11.93 -8.43
C GLY A 28 6.34 -10.88 -9.41
N PRO A 29 5.17 -10.30 -9.10
CA PRO A 29 4.45 -9.39 -9.99
C PRO A 29 5.11 -8.00 -10.13
N PHE A 30 6.16 -7.71 -9.36
CA PHE A 30 6.76 -6.38 -9.23
C PHE A 30 8.23 -6.33 -9.62
N SER A 31 8.72 -7.29 -10.41
CA SER A 31 10.12 -7.34 -10.87
C SER A 31 10.57 -6.10 -11.65
N MET A 32 9.64 -5.39 -12.28
CA MET A 32 9.87 -4.11 -12.98
C MET A 32 10.05 -2.90 -12.05
N ILE A 33 9.73 -3.04 -10.75
CA ILE A 33 9.82 -1.94 -9.78
C ILE A 33 11.18 -2.03 -9.07
N THR A 34 12.10 -1.17 -9.47
CA THR A 34 13.49 -1.18 -8.99
C THR A 34 13.99 0.22 -8.64
N GLY A 35 15.07 0.29 -7.87
CA GLY A 35 15.79 1.52 -7.59
C GLY A 35 14.92 2.58 -6.89
N PRO A 36 14.98 3.86 -7.32
CA PRO A 36 14.25 4.95 -6.68
C PRO A 36 12.73 4.71 -6.60
N SER A 37 12.11 4.19 -7.67
CA SER A 37 10.67 3.91 -7.66
C SER A 37 10.26 2.85 -6.64
N ARG A 38 11.17 1.95 -6.26
CA ARG A 38 10.90 0.99 -5.21
C ARG A 38 10.99 1.64 -3.83
N LEU A 39 12.13 2.29 -3.56
CA LEU A 39 12.46 2.83 -2.24
C LEU A 39 11.59 4.03 -1.82
N TYR A 40 11.32 4.93 -2.76
CA TYR A 40 10.64 6.20 -2.47
C TYR A 40 9.17 6.20 -2.90
N TRP A 41 8.68 5.15 -3.55
CA TRP A 41 7.27 5.05 -3.93
C TRP A 41 6.64 3.72 -3.51
N PHE A 42 7.07 2.60 -4.08
CA PHE A 42 6.37 1.32 -3.93
C PHE A 42 6.39 0.76 -2.50
N ASP A 43 7.57 0.73 -1.86
CA ASP A 43 7.72 0.20 -0.49
C ASP A 43 7.01 1.07 0.56
N ARG A 44 6.50 2.25 0.14
CA ARG A 44 5.78 3.22 0.96
C ARG A 44 4.26 3.14 0.79
N ILE A 45 3.77 2.33 -0.15
CA ILE A 45 2.34 2.09 -0.31
C ILE A 45 1.83 1.30 0.90
N GLN A 46 0.97 1.91 1.72
CA GLN A 46 0.41 1.28 2.93
C GLN A 46 -0.22 -0.10 2.66
N GLN A 47 -0.79 -0.33 1.47
CA GLN A 47 -1.37 -1.61 1.06
C GLN A 47 -0.30 -2.71 0.85
N GLU A 48 0.92 -2.36 0.47
CA GLU A 48 2.00 -3.31 0.23
C GLU A 48 2.81 -3.61 1.49
N MET A 49 2.67 -2.78 2.53
CA MET A 49 3.32 -3.01 3.81
C MET A 49 2.68 -4.17 4.59
N THR A 50 3.47 -4.74 5.49
CA THR A 50 3.02 -5.75 6.46
C THR A 50 2.06 -5.14 7.48
N SER A 51 1.27 -5.99 8.15
CA SER A 51 0.37 -5.55 9.22
C SER A 51 1.07 -4.96 10.45
N LEU A 52 2.40 -5.10 10.56
CA LEU A 52 3.17 -4.42 11.60
C LEU A 52 3.03 -2.90 11.52
N GLN A 53 2.74 -2.37 10.32
CA GLN A 53 2.48 -0.93 10.14
C GLN A 53 1.33 -0.46 11.03
N PHE A 54 0.23 -1.22 11.17
CA PHE A 54 -0.90 -0.79 12.00
C PHE A 54 -0.53 -0.55 13.46
N PHE A 55 0.43 -1.33 13.98
CA PHE A 55 0.96 -1.13 15.34
C PHE A 55 1.88 0.08 15.44
N ARG A 56 2.59 0.43 14.35
CA ARG A 56 3.46 1.61 14.29
C ARG A 56 2.66 2.90 14.13
N THR A 57 1.58 2.86 13.35
CA THR A 57 0.70 4.00 13.07
C THR A 57 -0.44 4.13 14.07
N GLU A 58 -0.47 3.28 15.10
CA GLU A 58 -1.55 3.21 16.10
C GLU A 58 -2.96 3.10 15.48
N ASP A 59 -3.08 2.39 14.34
CA ASP A 59 -4.38 2.12 13.71
C ASP A 59 -5.15 1.07 14.53
N HIS A 60 -5.78 1.55 15.59
CA HIS A 60 -6.54 0.73 16.53
C HIS A 60 -7.70 -0.03 15.86
N ILE A 61 -8.26 0.51 14.77
CA ILE A 61 -9.34 -0.15 14.04
C ILE A 61 -8.80 -1.38 13.33
N ALA A 62 -7.70 -1.24 12.58
CA ALA A 62 -7.06 -2.36 11.90
C ALA A 62 -6.54 -3.42 12.89
N ILE A 63 -5.95 -2.99 14.02
CA ILE A 63 -5.52 -3.90 15.09
C ILE A 63 -6.70 -4.69 15.67
N ALA A 64 -7.81 -4.02 15.97
CA ALA A 64 -9.02 -4.67 16.51
C ALA A 64 -9.62 -5.69 15.51
N LEU A 65 -9.62 -5.36 14.22
CA LEU A 65 -10.04 -6.27 13.15
C LEU A 65 -9.15 -7.51 13.09
N LEU A 66 -7.82 -7.34 13.10
CA LEU A 66 -6.88 -8.47 13.10
C LEU A 66 -7.06 -9.37 14.32
N ALA A 67 -7.23 -8.78 15.50
CA ALA A 67 -7.49 -9.53 16.74
C ALA A 67 -8.79 -10.34 16.63
N THR A 68 -9.88 -9.70 16.17
CA THR A 68 -11.20 -10.33 16.04
C THR A 68 -11.20 -11.45 15.01
N MET A 69 -10.53 -11.26 13.87
CA MET A 69 -10.39 -12.30 12.84
C MET A 69 -9.58 -13.49 13.35
N SER A 70 -8.42 -13.25 13.96
CA SER A 70 -7.56 -14.30 14.55
C SER A 70 -8.35 -15.14 15.54
N LEU A 71 -9.12 -14.46 16.38
CA LEU A 71 -9.90 -15.07 17.44
C LEU A 71 -11.10 -15.87 16.93
N THR A 72 -11.78 -15.35 15.91
CA THR A 72 -12.83 -16.09 15.19
C THR A 72 -12.29 -17.41 14.65
N LEU A 73 -11.10 -17.40 14.03
CA LEU A 73 -10.48 -18.61 13.51
C LEU A 73 -10.03 -19.58 14.61
N LEU A 74 -9.52 -19.07 15.73
CA LEU A 74 -9.19 -19.92 16.88
C LEU A 74 -10.43 -20.63 17.44
N LEU A 75 -11.54 -19.92 17.59
CA LEU A 75 -12.79 -20.49 18.09
C LEU A 75 -13.49 -21.42 17.08
N ALA A 76 -13.38 -21.13 15.78
CA ALA A 76 -13.98 -21.98 14.75
C ALA A 76 -13.19 -23.29 14.50
N ALA A 77 -11.92 -23.36 14.93
CA ALA A 77 -11.02 -24.49 14.69
C ALA A 77 -11.59 -25.87 15.11
N PRO A 78 -12.22 -26.03 16.30
CA PRO A 78 -12.79 -27.32 16.71
C PRO A 78 -13.95 -27.77 15.83
N CYS A 79 -14.75 -26.84 15.30
CA CYS A 79 -15.82 -27.16 14.35
C CYS A 79 -15.25 -27.66 13.03
N ALA A 80 -14.25 -26.95 12.49
CA ALA A 80 -13.57 -27.36 11.27
C ALA A 80 -12.95 -28.76 11.45
N ARG A 81 -12.28 -29.01 12.57
CA ARG A 81 -11.69 -30.32 12.88
C ARG A 81 -12.71 -31.45 12.96
N ARG A 82 -13.86 -31.23 13.63
CA ARG A 82 -14.95 -32.22 13.69
C ARG A 82 -15.56 -32.51 12.32
N SER A 83 -15.71 -31.48 11.49
CA SER A 83 -16.21 -31.62 10.11
C SER A 83 -15.32 -32.54 9.26
N ILE A 84 -13.99 -32.56 9.51
CA ILE A 84 -13.07 -33.51 8.86
C ILE A 84 -13.43 -34.95 9.26
N SER A 85 -13.60 -35.22 10.56
CA SER A 85 -13.96 -36.56 11.04
C SER A 85 -15.34 -37.01 10.58
N GLU A 86 -16.26 -36.07 10.34
CA GLU A 86 -17.62 -36.32 9.83
C GLU A 86 -17.67 -36.49 8.29
N GLY A 87 -16.54 -36.40 7.59
CA GLY A 87 -16.49 -36.53 6.13
C GLY A 87 -17.15 -35.37 5.38
N ARG A 88 -17.28 -34.19 6.01
CA ARG A 88 -17.85 -32.96 5.43
C ARG A 88 -16.72 -31.99 5.08
N PRO A 89 -16.18 -32.01 3.84
CA PRO A 89 -14.96 -31.27 3.49
C PRO A 89 -15.17 -29.77 3.33
N GLN A 90 -16.41 -29.30 3.20
CA GLN A 90 -16.72 -27.90 2.85
C GLN A 90 -16.22 -26.91 3.92
N LEU A 91 -16.52 -27.16 5.19
CA LEU A 91 -16.11 -26.28 6.28
C LEU A 91 -14.59 -26.25 6.49
N PRO A 92 -13.86 -27.38 6.49
CA PRO A 92 -12.40 -27.38 6.53
C PRO A 92 -11.77 -26.58 5.39
N ILE A 93 -12.31 -26.65 4.17
CA ILE A 93 -11.80 -25.88 3.03
C ILE A 93 -11.99 -24.37 3.28
N ILE A 94 -13.19 -23.94 3.68
CA ILE A 94 -13.47 -22.52 3.98
C ILE A 94 -12.58 -22.03 5.13
N TYR A 95 -12.41 -22.85 6.17
CA TYR A 95 -11.54 -22.55 7.31
C TYR A 95 -10.08 -22.35 6.89
N LEU A 96 -9.53 -23.27 6.09
CA LEU A 96 -8.15 -23.18 5.60
C LEU A 96 -7.95 -21.97 4.68
N LEU A 97 -8.94 -21.65 3.84
CA LEU A 97 -8.92 -20.43 3.02
C LEU A 97 -8.88 -19.18 3.90
N ALA A 98 -9.72 -19.10 4.93
CA ALA A 98 -9.77 -17.96 5.85
C ALA A 98 -8.46 -17.80 6.64
N CYS A 99 -7.85 -18.91 7.09
CA CYS A 99 -6.51 -18.90 7.69
C CYS A 99 -5.44 -18.41 6.70
N GLY A 100 -5.47 -18.90 5.45
CA GLY A 100 -4.54 -18.46 4.41
C GLY A 100 -4.66 -16.96 4.12
N LEU A 101 -5.89 -16.45 4.02
CA LEU A 101 -6.13 -15.02 3.83
C LEU A 101 -5.64 -14.19 5.01
N LEU A 102 -5.91 -14.60 6.26
CA LEU A 102 -5.38 -13.90 7.43
C LEU A 102 -3.84 -13.90 7.46
N LEU A 103 -3.21 -15.03 7.13
CA LEU A 103 -1.75 -15.12 6.98
C LEU A 103 -1.23 -14.14 5.92
N LEU A 104 -1.92 -14.01 4.80
CA LEU A 104 -1.58 -13.04 3.77
C LEU A 104 -1.74 -11.58 4.25
N VAL A 105 -2.66 -11.27 5.17
CA VAL A 105 -2.75 -9.92 5.77
C VAL A 105 -1.51 -9.57 6.56
N PHE A 106 -0.95 -10.53 7.31
CA PHE A 106 0.30 -10.30 8.03
C PHE A 106 1.46 -9.96 7.09
N LEU A 107 1.44 -10.49 5.87
CA LEU A 107 2.45 -10.22 4.83
C LEU A 107 2.17 -8.93 4.06
N SER A 108 0.91 -8.62 3.75
CA SER A 108 0.50 -7.45 2.98
C SER A 108 -0.91 -6.99 3.35
N ASN A 109 -1.02 -5.71 3.69
CA ASN A 109 -2.28 -5.05 4.07
C ASN A 109 -3.34 -5.08 2.95
N ARG A 110 -2.95 -5.29 1.69
CA ARG A 110 -3.85 -5.46 0.55
C ARG A 110 -4.88 -6.56 0.77
N PHE A 111 -4.52 -7.62 1.50
CA PHE A 111 -5.41 -8.75 1.78
C PHE A 111 -6.40 -8.47 2.91
N LEU A 112 -6.25 -7.38 3.67
CA LEU A 112 -7.11 -7.06 4.81
C LEU A 112 -8.59 -7.03 4.42
N ARG A 113 -8.92 -6.35 3.31
CA ARG A 113 -10.32 -6.24 2.82
C ARG A 113 -10.90 -7.60 2.42
N ILE A 114 -10.09 -8.47 1.81
CA ILE A 114 -10.53 -9.81 1.40
C ILE A 114 -10.76 -10.68 2.63
N SER A 115 -9.86 -10.63 3.61
CA SER A 115 -9.98 -11.36 4.88
C SER A 115 -11.23 -10.94 5.67
N VAL A 116 -11.52 -9.64 5.72
CA VAL A 116 -12.75 -9.10 6.34
C VAL A 116 -14.01 -9.56 5.60
N GLY A 117 -13.93 -9.92 4.31
CA GLY A 117 -15.06 -10.53 3.59
C GLY A 117 -15.29 -12.01 3.92
N VAL A 118 -14.23 -12.76 4.25
CA VAL A 118 -14.30 -14.23 4.37
C VAL A 118 -14.35 -14.70 5.82
N VAL A 119 -13.51 -14.16 6.71
CA VAL A 119 -13.42 -14.60 8.11
C VAL A 119 -14.75 -14.45 8.87
N PRO A 120 -15.55 -13.38 8.68
CA PRO A 120 -16.82 -13.23 9.38
C PRO A 120 -17.85 -14.33 9.10
N LEU A 121 -17.74 -15.07 7.98
CA LEU A 121 -18.60 -16.22 7.69
C LEU A 121 -18.48 -17.32 8.75
N LEU A 122 -17.37 -17.35 9.50
CA LEU A 122 -17.10 -18.32 10.56
C LEU A 122 -17.53 -17.83 11.95
N VAL A 123 -17.98 -16.58 12.09
CA VAL A 123 -18.45 -16.01 13.37
C VAL A 123 -19.59 -16.81 14.00
N PRO A 124 -20.63 -17.27 13.27
CA PRO A 124 -21.67 -18.09 13.88
C PRO A 124 -21.14 -19.39 14.51
N LEU A 125 -20.10 -19.99 13.90
CA LEU A 125 -19.44 -21.18 14.44
C LEU A 125 -18.61 -20.86 15.68
N ALA A 126 -17.89 -19.74 15.66
CA ALA A 126 -17.15 -19.24 16.80
C ALA A 126 -18.08 -18.96 18.00
N ILE A 127 -19.22 -18.30 17.77
CA ILE A 127 -20.25 -18.05 18.79
C ILE A 127 -20.81 -19.36 19.34
N ARG A 128 -21.11 -20.33 18.46
CA ARG A 128 -21.61 -21.65 18.88
C ARG A 128 -20.62 -22.36 19.81
N GLU A 129 -19.33 -22.35 19.46
CA GLU A 129 -18.30 -22.96 20.30
C GLU A 129 -18.11 -22.23 21.62
N LEU A 130 -18.16 -20.90 21.59
CA LEU A 130 -18.11 -20.08 22.80
C LEU A 130 -19.30 -20.38 23.72
N ALA A 131 -20.52 -20.43 23.17
CA ALA A 131 -21.73 -20.75 23.92
C ALA A 131 -21.74 -22.19 24.46
N ALA A 132 -21.23 -23.16 23.69
CA ALA A 132 -21.12 -24.55 24.14
C ALA A 132 -20.13 -24.68 25.31
N ARG A 133 -18.97 -24.01 25.22
CA ARG A 133 -17.99 -23.94 26.32
C ARG A 133 -18.53 -23.19 27.53
N TRP A 134 -19.31 -22.12 27.32
CA TRP A 134 -19.97 -21.39 28.40
C TRP A 134 -20.98 -22.27 29.15
N ARG A 135 -21.76 -23.08 28.44
CA ARG A 135 -22.73 -24.00 29.07
C ARG A 135 -22.09 -25.19 29.78
N SER A 136 -20.88 -25.59 29.37
CA SER A 136 -20.12 -26.66 30.05
C SER A 136 -19.29 -26.17 31.23
N LEU A 137 -19.39 -24.88 31.59
CA LEU A 137 -18.80 -24.32 32.80
C LEU A 137 -19.47 -24.92 34.03
N SER A 138 -18.86 -25.95 34.62
CA SER A 138 -19.03 -26.20 36.05
C SER A 138 -18.33 -25.08 36.82
N GLU A 139 -18.84 -24.70 38.00
CA GLU A 139 -18.33 -23.61 38.88
C GLU A 139 -16.82 -23.67 39.22
N LYS A 140 -16.08 -24.72 38.82
CA LYS A 140 -14.67 -24.95 39.18
C LYS A 140 -13.66 -24.71 38.04
N ASP A 141 -14.07 -24.42 36.81
CA ASP A 141 -13.14 -24.30 35.69
C ASP A 141 -12.70 -22.85 35.39
N ALA A 142 -11.72 -22.37 36.18
CA ALA A 142 -11.03 -21.08 36.02
C ALA A 142 -10.36 -20.87 34.64
N LYS A 143 -10.24 -21.92 33.81
CA LYS A 143 -9.59 -21.88 32.50
C LYS A 143 -10.44 -21.22 31.41
N VAL A 144 -11.76 -21.20 31.55
CA VAL A 144 -12.66 -20.60 30.54
C VAL A 144 -12.92 -19.11 30.84
N SER A 145 -12.93 -18.69 32.11
CA SER A 145 -12.88 -17.27 32.45
C SER A 145 -11.56 -16.62 32.03
N ALA A 146 -10.46 -17.39 31.98
CA ALA A 146 -9.19 -16.94 31.40
C ALA A 146 -9.24 -16.76 29.87
N VAL A 147 -10.01 -17.58 29.14
CA VAL A 147 -10.22 -17.42 27.68
C VAL A 147 -11.09 -16.20 27.38
N ILE A 148 -12.12 -15.95 28.19
CA ILE A 148 -13.02 -14.79 28.04
C ILE A 148 -12.35 -13.50 28.55
N GLY A 149 -11.57 -13.62 29.63
CA GLY A 149 -10.63 -12.61 30.09
C GLY A 149 -9.66 -12.25 28.98
N CYS A 150 -9.00 -13.22 28.35
CA CYS A 150 -8.20 -13.01 27.14
C CYS A 150 -9.00 -12.35 26.01
N PHE A 151 -10.28 -12.66 25.82
CA PHE A 151 -11.13 -12.04 24.80
C PHE A 151 -11.33 -10.52 25.02
N ALA A 152 -11.56 -10.11 26.27
CA ALA A 152 -11.74 -8.71 26.63
C ALA A 152 -10.41 -7.97 26.80
N THR A 153 -9.38 -8.68 27.28
CA THR A 153 -8.07 -8.10 27.60
C THR A 153 -7.07 -8.20 26.46
N LEU A 154 -7.23 -9.04 25.44
CA LEU A 154 -6.25 -9.13 24.34
C LEU A 154 -6.27 -7.88 23.44
N PRO A 155 -7.42 -7.33 23.01
CA PRO A 155 -7.43 -6.03 22.33
C PRO A 155 -6.89 -4.93 23.25
N LEU A 156 -7.28 -4.94 24.53
CA LEU A 156 -6.83 -3.96 25.52
C LEU A 156 -5.32 -4.07 25.82
N ALA A 157 -4.78 -5.28 25.92
CA ALA A 157 -3.37 -5.56 26.15
C ALA A 157 -2.55 -5.28 24.90
N LEU A 158 -3.07 -5.54 23.70
CA LEU A 158 -2.42 -5.13 22.45
C LEU A 158 -2.36 -3.60 22.36
N ILE A 159 -3.39 -2.87 22.81
CA ILE A 159 -3.41 -1.40 22.91
C ILE A 159 -2.46 -0.88 24.01
N LEU A 160 -2.36 -1.58 25.15
CA LEU A 160 -1.51 -1.17 26.29
C LEU A 160 -0.04 -1.56 26.14
N LEU A 161 0.25 -2.65 25.43
CA LEU A 161 1.60 -3.18 25.19
C LEU A 161 2.20 -2.67 23.88
N THR A 162 1.42 -2.04 23.00
CA THR A 162 2.00 -1.22 21.95
C THR A 162 2.78 -0.09 22.62
N PRO A 163 4.11 -0.03 22.42
CA PRO A 163 4.87 1.11 22.90
C PRO A 163 4.28 2.35 22.25
N LYS A 164 3.61 3.18 23.05
CA LYS A 164 3.25 4.55 22.68
C LYS A 164 4.57 5.22 22.34
N SER A 165 4.90 5.32 21.06
CA SER A 165 6.02 6.13 20.65
C SER A 165 5.46 7.53 20.56
N PRO A 166 5.78 8.44 21.50
CA PRO A 166 5.31 9.81 21.44
C PRO A 166 5.82 10.54 20.18
N ASP A 167 6.79 9.92 19.48
CA ASP A 167 7.58 10.47 18.38
C ASP A 167 7.48 9.65 17.10
N ALA A 168 6.44 8.83 16.92
CA ALA A 168 6.14 8.26 15.60
C ALA A 168 4.93 8.95 14.98
N PRO A 169 4.98 10.27 14.64
CA PRO A 169 4.20 10.65 13.47
C PRO A 169 4.66 9.72 12.34
N GLU A 170 3.75 9.23 11.51
CA GLU A 170 4.13 8.98 10.12
C GLU A 170 4.77 10.29 9.66
N SER A 171 6.10 10.41 9.76
CA SER A 171 6.78 11.59 9.26
C SER A 171 6.82 11.39 7.77
N TYR A 172 5.67 11.69 7.15
CA TYR A 172 5.57 11.92 5.73
C TYR A 172 6.72 12.84 5.37
N ASP A 173 7.66 12.29 4.64
CA ASP A 173 8.87 12.99 4.28
C ASP A 173 8.62 13.76 2.98
N ALA A 174 9.63 14.47 2.50
CA ALA A 174 9.49 15.23 1.27
C ALA A 174 9.11 14.35 0.06
N PHE A 175 9.50 13.07 0.01
CA PHE A 175 9.11 12.16 -1.06
C PHE A 175 7.63 11.83 -0.99
N ASP A 176 7.10 11.60 0.21
CA ASP A 176 5.69 11.31 0.39
C ASP A 176 4.81 12.50 -0.02
N HIS A 177 5.22 13.70 0.38
CA HIS A 177 4.52 14.91 -0.04
C HIS A 177 4.64 15.14 -1.56
N LEU A 178 5.80 14.91 -2.16
CA LEU A 178 6.01 15.12 -3.60
C LEU A 178 5.18 14.15 -4.46
N LEU A 179 5.13 12.87 -4.09
CA LEU A 179 4.56 11.82 -4.94
C LEU A 179 3.05 11.61 -4.73
N TRP A 180 2.51 11.89 -3.54
CA TRP A 180 1.11 11.68 -3.19
C TRP A 180 0.25 12.94 -3.23
N ASN A 181 0.84 14.14 -3.28
CA ASN A 181 0.07 15.37 -3.45
C ASN A 181 -0.47 15.50 -4.88
N SER A 182 -1.79 15.57 -5.00
CA SER A 182 -2.53 15.62 -6.27
C SER A 182 -3.04 17.01 -6.64
N CYS A 183 -2.85 18.02 -5.78
CA CYS A 183 -3.47 19.34 -5.94
C CYS A 183 -5.01 19.27 -6.10
N GLU A 184 -5.68 18.31 -5.46
CA GLU A 184 -7.09 17.91 -5.75
C GLU A 184 -8.13 19.05 -5.75
N HIS A 185 -7.85 20.16 -5.07
CA HIS A 185 -8.75 21.31 -4.96
C HIS A 185 -8.31 22.55 -5.75
N HIS A 186 -7.30 22.40 -6.61
CA HIS A 186 -6.69 23.52 -7.33
C HIS A 186 -7.17 23.61 -8.78
N ASP A 187 -7.12 24.84 -9.29
CA ASP A 187 -7.52 25.16 -10.66
C ASP A 187 -6.48 24.66 -11.68
N LEU A 188 -6.90 23.74 -12.56
CA LEU A 188 -6.07 23.24 -13.67
C LEU A 188 -6.18 24.10 -14.95
N THR A 189 -6.83 25.27 -14.90
CA THR A 189 -6.98 26.16 -16.05
C THR A 189 -5.63 26.57 -16.67
N ALA A 190 -4.55 26.65 -15.87
CA ALA A 190 -3.22 26.90 -16.43
C ALA A 190 -2.77 25.81 -17.43
N ILE A 191 -3.22 24.57 -17.23
CA ILE A 191 -2.92 23.42 -18.09
C ILE A 191 -3.75 23.45 -19.39
N SER A 192 -4.99 23.96 -19.34
CA SER A 192 -5.86 24.03 -20.53
C SER A 192 -5.28 24.90 -21.65
N LEU A 193 -4.39 25.84 -21.30
CA LEU A 193 -3.72 26.74 -22.23
C LEU A 193 -2.49 26.13 -22.93
N LEU A 194 -2.00 24.96 -22.51
CA LEU A 194 -0.70 24.41 -22.94
C LEU A 194 -0.70 23.71 -24.31
N GLY A 195 -1.83 23.71 -25.03
CA GLY A 195 -1.94 22.97 -26.30
C GLY A 195 -1.67 21.47 -26.11
N ARG A 196 -1.18 20.80 -27.16
CA ARG A 196 -0.74 19.40 -27.05
C ARG A 196 0.68 19.35 -26.51
N SER A 197 0.88 18.77 -25.34
CA SER A 197 2.19 18.73 -24.68
C SER A 197 2.41 17.48 -23.83
N LYS A 198 3.68 17.24 -23.50
CA LYS A 198 4.16 16.21 -22.57
C LYS A 198 4.62 16.86 -21.28
N MET A 199 4.09 16.40 -20.17
CA MET A 199 4.36 16.96 -18.85
C MET A 199 4.99 15.90 -17.95
N MET A 200 6.11 16.24 -17.32
CA MET A 200 6.65 15.49 -16.21
C MET A 200 5.86 15.82 -14.94
N THR A 201 5.27 14.81 -14.30
CA THR A 201 4.43 14.96 -13.11
C THR A 201 4.74 13.88 -12.07
N PRO A 202 4.54 14.15 -10.77
CA PRO A 202 4.44 13.08 -9.78
C PRO A 202 3.18 12.23 -10.03
N PRO A 203 3.12 11.00 -9.48
CA PRO A 203 2.04 10.05 -9.78
C PRO A 203 0.65 10.57 -9.46
N ALA A 204 0.43 11.11 -8.26
CA ALA A 204 -0.88 11.56 -7.82
C ALA A 204 -1.39 12.75 -8.64
N LEU A 205 -0.55 13.75 -8.89
CA LEU A 205 -0.88 14.88 -9.77
C LEU A 205 -1.13 14.44 -11.21
N GLY A 206 -0.31 13.54 -11.75
CA GLY A 206 -0.50 13.02 -13.10
C GLY A 206 -1.86 12.35 -13.28
N LEU A 207 -2.28 11.54 -12.29
CA LEU A 207 -3.61 10.93 -12.31
C LEU A 207 -4.72 11.98 -12.22
N HIS A 208 -4.57 12.98 -11.35
CA HIS A 208 -5.54 14.06 -11.22
C HIS A 208 -5.70 14.85 -12.53
N ILE A 209 -4.59 15.15 -13.23
CA ILE A 209 -4.61 15.81 -14.55
C ILE A 209 -5.29 14.93 -15.61
N ILE A 210 -5.04 13.62 -15.65
CA ILE A 210 -5.73 12.74 -16.60
C ILE A 210 -7.25 12.72 -16.36
N LEU A 211 -7.67 12.66 -15.10
CA LEU A 211 -9.08 12.51 -14.75
C LEU A 211 -9.88 13.81 -14.85
N ASN A 212 -9.25 14.94 -14.54
CA ASN A 212 -9.95 16.23 -14.39
C ASN A 212 -9.44 17.32 -15.35
N GLY A 213 -8.38 17.04 -16.10
CA GLY A 213 -7.74 18.01 -16.98
C GLY A 213 -8.41 18.12 -18.36
N PRO A 214 -7.89 19.06 -19.18
CA PRO A 214 -8.40 19.38 -20.53
C PRO A 214 -8.25 18.27 -21.59
N GLY A 215 -7.55 17.16 -21.30
CA GLY A 215 -7.35 16.04 -22.23
C GLY A 215 -6.37 16.30 -23.40
N ASN A 216 -5.75 17.47 -23.47
CA ASN A 216 -4.74 17.82 -24.48
C ASN A 216 -3.29 17.56 -24.02
N VAL A 217 -3.07 17.29 -22.74
CA VAL A 217 -1.74 17.02 -22.17
C VAL A 217 -1.56 15.53 -21.88
N SER A 218 -0.36 15.03 -22.12
CA SER A 218 0.09 13.70 -21.68
C SER A 218 1.01 13.84 -20.47
N VAL A 219 0.91 12.94 -19.51
CA VAL A 219 1.68 12.98 -18.25
C VAL A 219 2.69 11.84 -18.17
N SER A 220 3.81 12.07 -17.49
CA SER A 220 4.88 11.08 -17.37
C SER A 220 4.49 9.89 -16.50
N SER A 221 3.82 10.13 -15.37
CA SER A 221 3.60 9.11 -14.35
C SER A 221 2.22 9.20 -13.69
N ILE A 222 1.71 8.03 -13.30
CA ILE A 222 0.45 7.82 -12.58
C ILE A 222 0.68 6.68 -11.56
N PRO A 223 -0.15 6.52 -10.51
CA PRO A 223 0.11 5.60 -9.41
C PRO A 223 -0.27 4.15 -9.76
N PHE A 224 0.25 3.65 -10.89
CA PHE A 224 0.15 2.26 -11.32
C PHE A 224 1.54 1.66 -11.45
N HIS A 225 1.69 0.38 -11.09
CA HIS A 225 2.97 -0.34 -11.12
C HIS A 225 3.69 -0.28 -12.48
N ARG A 226 2.93 -0.26 -13.59
CA ARG A 226 3.50 -0.12 -14.94
C ARG A 226 4.19 1.22 -15.20
N SER A 227 3.88 2.26 -14.41
CA SER A 227 4.55 3.56 -14.48
C SER A 227 5.85 3.60 -13.66
N ALA A 228 6.25 2.52 -12.96
CA ALA A 228 7.45 2.51 -12.14
C ALA A 228 8.72 3.05 -12.85
N PRO A 229 9.00 2.73 -14.13
CA PRO A 229 10.13 3.35 -14.85
C PRO A 229 10.01 4.88 -14.95
N ALA A 230 8.82 5.41 -15.22
CA ALA A 230 8.58 6.84 -15.30
C ALA A 230 8.62 7.53 -13.92
N ILE A 231 8.13 6.86 -12.87
CA ILE A 231 8.26 7.32 -11.49
C ILE A 231 9.75 7.37 -11.09
N SER A 232 10.54 6.38 -11.50
CA SER A 232 11.98 6.39 -11.27
C SER A 232 12.68 7.53 -12.01
N ARG A 233 12.28 7.83 -13.25
CA ARG A 233 12.81 8.97 -14.02
C ARG A 233 12.45 10.30 -13.34
N PHE A 234 11.20 10.44 -12.89
CA PHE A 234 10.74 11.58 -12.13
C PHE A 234 11.59 11.78 -10.86
N LEU A 235 11.71 10.75 -10.01
CA LEU A 235 12.50 10.82 -8.79
C LEU A 235 13.97 11.20 -9.05
N ARG A 236 14.61 10.57 -10.05
CA ARG A 236 16.00 10.92 -10.42
C ARG A 236 16.16 12.37 -10.84
N THR A 237 15.15 12.94 -11.51
CA THR A 237 15.16 14.36 -11.91
C THR A 237 15.24 15.27 -10.70
N PHE A 238 14.55 14.91 -9.61
CA PHE A 238 14.57 15.68 -8.38
C PHE A 238 15.80 15.41 -7.51
N MET A 239 16.35 14.20 -7.57
CA MET A 239 17.46 13.75 -6.73
C MET A 239 18.85 14.11 -7.27
N THR A 240 19.01 14.31 -8.58
CA THR A 240 20.33 14.63 -9.16
C THR A 240 20.74 16.08 -8.94
N SER A 241 22.01 16.29 -8.60
CA SER A 241 22.65 17.60 -8.58
C SER A 241 23.35 17.94 -9.91
N ASP A 242 23.44 16.99 -10.84
CA ASP A 242 24.05 17.17 -12.16
C ASP A 242 23.03 17.79 -13.14
N GLY A 243 23.31 19.02 -13.58
CA GLY A 243 22.47 19.75 -14.54
C GLY A 243 22.37 19.05 -15.91
N SER A 244 23.41 18.33 -16.33
CA SER A 244 23.42 17.59 -17.60
C SER A 244 22.53 16.34 -17.50
N GLU A 245 22.60 15.62 -16.39
CA GLU A 245 21.70 14.49 -16.11
C GLU A 245 20.25 14.97 -16.02
N ARG A 246 19.99 16.05 -15.29
CA ARG A 246 18.65 16.65 -15.17
C ARG A 246 18.08 17.03 -16.53
N SER A 247 18.87 17.68 -17.38
CA SER A 247 18.46 18.05 -18.74
C SER A 247 18.13 16.82 -19.59
N ALA A 248 18.95 15.77 -19.53
CA ALA A 248 18.68 14.51 -20.22
C ALA A 248 17.40 13.82 -19.71
N LEU A 249 17.15 13.85 -18.39
CA LEU A 249 15.92 13.32 -17.80
C LEU A 249 14.68 14.13 -18.19
N LEU A 250 14.80 15.43 -18.46
CA LEU A 250 13.70 16.30 -18.90
C LEU A 250 13.51 16.36 -20.42
N ALA A 251 14.46 15.86 -21.22
CA ALA A 251 14.50 16.06 -22.68
C ALA A 251 13.23 15.69 -23.47
N ASP A 252 12.40 14.76 -22.97
CA ASP A 252 11.17 14.32 -23.65
C ASP A 252 9.91 15.08 -23.21
N PHE A 253 10.04 16.09 -22.33
CA PHE A 253 8.92 16.79 -21.72
C PHE A 253 8.98 18.29 -22.04
N ASP A 254 7.84 18.86 -22.40
CA ASP A 254 7.69 20.30 -22.65
C ASP A 254 7.49 21.07 -21.33
N TYR A 255 6.96 20.40 -20.30
CA TYR A 255 6.62 20.99 -19.01
C TYR A 255 6.99 20.08 -17.83
N LEU A 256 7.30 20.69 -16.69
CA LEU A 256 7.38 20.06 -15.37
C LEU A 256 6.27 20.65 -14.49
N ALA A 257 5.49 19.79 -13.84
CA ALA A 257 4.49 20.23 -12.88
C ALA A 257 4.59 19.46 -11.57
N LEU A 258 4.43 20.18 -10.46
CA LEU A 258 4.31 19.62 -9.13
C LEU A 258 3.37 20.48 -8.27
N CYS A 259 2.95 19.93 -7.14
CA CYS A 259 2.23 20.69 -6.13
C CYS A 259 3.23 21.31 -5.15
N ARG A 260 2.92 22.52 -4.68
CA ARG A 260 3.61 23.13 -3.55
C ARG A 260 3.44 22.23 -2.32
N ILE A 261 4.53 22.03 -1.59
CA ILE A 261 4.58 21.24 -0.35
C ILE A 261 5.25 22.06 0.76
N PRO A 262 5.08 21.69 2.04
CA PRO A 262 5.82 22.33 3.14
C PRO A 262 7.34 22.22 2.94
N ARG A 263 8.07 23.26 3.36
CA ARG A 263 9.55 23.28 3.38
C ARG A 263 10.07 22.77 4.72
N GLY A 264 11.31 22.29 4.73
CA GLY A 264 11.99 21.76 5.91
C GLY A 264 11.56 20.33 6.27
N LEU A 265 11.00 19.60 5.32
CA LEU A 265 10.59 18.22 5.55
C LEU A 265 11.81 17.29 5.62
N PRO A 266 11.77 16.20 6.41
CA PRO A 266 12.77 15.15 6.32
C PRO A 266 12.97 14.68 4.87
N GLY A 267 14.19 14.32 4.49
CA GLY A 267 14.50 13.85 3.14
C GLY A 267 14.56 14.92 2.06
N GLU A 268 14.15 16.17 2.31
CA GLU A 268 14.22 17.27 1.33
C GLU A 268 15.67 17.52 0.85
N SER A 269 16.68 17.29 1.70
CA SER A 269 18.11 17.33 1.36
C SER A 269 18.56 16.36 0.27
N GLN A 270 17.77 15.33 0.00
CA GLN A 270 18.03 14.35 -1.06
C GLN A 270 17.41 14.76 -2.40
N MET A 271 16.69 15.89 -2.45
CA MET A 271 16.01 16.40 -3.64
C MET A 271 16.40 17.86 -3.93
N PRO A 272 17.63 18.12 -4.40
CA PRO A 272 18.13 19.49 -4.63
C PRO A 272 17.23 20.31 -5.57
N LEU A 273 16.64 19.69 -6.60
CA LEU A 273 15.71 20.41 -7.48
C LEU A 273 14.47 20.88 -6.71
N LEU A 274 13.90 20.03 -5.85
CA LEU A 274 12.71 20.37 -5.07
C LEU A 274 12.97 21.60 -4.19
N GLN A 275 14.15 21.65 -3.54
CA GLN A 275 14.53 22.78 -2.71
C GLN A 275 14.58 24.09 -3.49
N SER A 276 15.26 24.10 -4.63
CA SER A 276 15.37 25.30 -5.46
C SER A 276 14.01 25.76 -5.96
N LEU A 277 13.16 24.83 -6.44
CA LEU A 277 11.81 25.17 -6.91
C LEU A 277 10.92 25.71 -5.78
N LEU A 278 10.98 25.14 -4.57
CA LEU A 278 10.22 25.64 -3.41
C LEU A 278 10.76 26.96 -2.86
N ALA A 279 12.07 27.21 -3.03
CA ALA A 279 12.72 28.48 -2.69
C ALA A 279 12.40 29.60 -3.70
N GLY A 280 11.88 29.26 -4.88
CA GLY A 280 11.70 30.20 -5.98
C GLY A 280 13.03 30.61 -6.64
N GLU A 281 14.05 29.76 -6.52
CA GLU A 281 15.34 29.95 -7.19
C GLU A 281 15.21 29.66 -8.69
N GLU A 282 16.01 30.37 -9.49
CA GLU A 282 16.13 30.09 -10.91
C GLU A 282 16.87 28.75 -11.11
N VAL A 283 16.29 27.88 -11.92
CA VAL A 283 16.88 26.59 -12.27
C VAL A 283 17.12 26.55 -13.76
N GLU A 284 18.37 26.31 -14.16
CA GLU A 284 18.73 26.15 -15.56
C GLU A 284 17.86 25.10 -16.27
N GLY A 285 17.30 25.48 -17.42
CA GLY A 285 16.39 24.65 -18.21
C GLY A 285 14.92 24.65 -17.74
N LEU A 286 14.56 25.41 -16.70
CA LEU A 286 13.18 25.49 -16.20
C LEU A 286 12.71 26.94 -16.04
N GLU A 287 11.72 27.32 -16.81
CA GLU A 287 11.10 28.66 -16.77
C GLU A 287 9.77 28.60 -16.00
N PRO A 288 9.62 29.32 -14.87
CA PRO A 288 8.37 29.29 -14.12
C PRO A 288 7.23 29.93 -14.91
N MET A 289 6.09 29.24 -14.96
CA MET A 289 4.86 29.78 -15.51
C MET A 289 4.03 30.43 -14.40
N VAL A 290 3.78 31.73 -14.53
CA VAL A 290 2.97 32.47 -13.56
C VAL A 290 1.49 32.13 -13.80
N PRO A 291 0.79 31.53 -12.81
CA PRO A 291 -0.62 31.24 -12.96
C PRO A 291 -1.44 32.54 -12.88
N ALA A 292 -2.56 32.59 -13.61
CA ALA A 292 -3.46 33.76 -13.59
C ALA A 292 -4.15 33.97 -12.23
N ARG A 293 -4.17 32.94 -11.38
CA ARG A 293 -4.76 32.95 -10.03
C ARG A 293 -3.81 32.24 -9.05
N PRO A 294 -3.83 32.60 -7.75
CA PRO A 294 -3.08 31.86 -6.73
C PRO A 294 -3.47 30.38 -6.73
N THR A 295 -2.47 29.50 -6.76
CA THR A 295 -2.65 28.04 -6.76
C THR A 295 -1.39 27.37 -6.20
N ASP A 296 -1.55 26.20 -5.57
CA ASP A 296 -0.43 25.35 -5.19
C ASP A 296 0.17 24.59 -6.39
N LEU A 297 -0.52 24.57 -7.54
CA LEU A 297 0.06 24.01 -8.76
C LEU A 297 1.24 24.87 -9.24
N MET A 298 2.43 24.29 -9.21
CA MET A 298 3.64 24.88 -9.76
C MET A 298 3.89 24.29 -11.15
N LEU A 299 4.00 25.16 -12.15
CA LEU A 299 4.20 24.77 -13.55
C LEU A 299 5.45 25.45 -14.09
N PHE A 300 6.29 24.67 -14.76
CA PHE A 300 7.53 25.14 -15.37
C PHE A 300 7.59 24.67 -16.82
N ARG A 301 7.97 25.57 -17.73
CA ARG A 301 8.32 25.21 -19.11
C ARG A 301 9.74 24.66 -19.10
N VAL A 302 9.94 23.52 -19.76
CA VAL A 302 11.28 22.96 -19.98
C VAL A 302 11.90 23.68 -21.17
N ASN A 303 13.06 24.28 -20.97
CA ASN A 303 13.82 24.88 -22.05
C ASN A 303 14.81 23.85 -22.63
N HIS A 304 14.75 23.68 -23.95
CA HIS A 304 15.58 22.74 -24.71
C HIS A 304 16.71 23.43 -25.50
N SER A 305 16.83 24.76 -25.42
CA SER A 305 17.84 25.56 -26.12
C SER A 305 19.18 25.60 -25.41
#